data_AF-A0A7C4AAD6-F1
#
_entry.id   AF-A0A7C4AAD6-F1
#
_cell.length_a   1.000
_cell.length_b   1.000
_cell.length_c   1.000
_cell.angle_alpha   90.00
_cell.angle_beta   90.00
_cell.angle_gamma   90.00
#
_symmetry.space_group_name_H-M   'P 1'
#
loop_
_entity.id
_entity.type
_entity.pdbx_description
1 polymer ?
#
loop_
_entity_poly.entity_id
_entity_poly.type
_entity_poly.pdbx_seq_one_letter_code
_entity_poly.pdbx_strand_id
1 'polypeptide(L)'
;MLDYPLQRRLPTRANATNAEVLDRFLDFVAEKGLELYPSQETAILELFEEKNLILNTPTGSGKSLVATALHFKALAQGRRSVYTCPIKALVNEKFLALCRDFGPDQVGMSTGDASVNRLAPILCCTAEILANIALRQGAHASVQEVIMDEFHYYADRDRGVAWQVPLLTLPQARFLLMSATLGDTTFFESELTALNGRPTAVVQSNARPVPLEYSYSETALDQTLQELVASGKAPVYV
;
A
#
# COMPACT_ATOMS: atom_id res chain seq x y z
N MET A 1 -0.33 -24.37 15.78
CA MET A 1 -1.48 -23.66 15.17
C MET A 1 -0.88 -22.48 14.44
N LEU A 2 -1.17 -22.31 13.13
CA LEU A 2 -0.62 -21.17 12.39
C LEU A 2 -1.17 -19.89 13.03
N ASP A 3 -0.27 -18.98 13.43
CA ASP A 3 -0.60 -17.75 14.14
C ASP A 3 -0.53 -16.57 13.16
N TYR A 4 -1.69 -15.97 12.90
CA TYR A 4 -1.83 -14.82 11.99
C TYR A 4 -2.13 -13.58 12.82
N PRO A 5 -1.12 -12.73 13.08
CA PRO A 5 -1.18 -11.74 14.15
C PRO A 5 -2.22 -10.64 13.94
N LEU A 6 -2.56 -10.28 12.70
CA LEU A 6 -3.67 -9.35 12.43
C LEU A 6 -5.01 -10.07 12.39
N GLN A 7 -5.08 -11.30 11.88
CA GLN A 7 -6.34 -12.04 11.83
C GLN A 7 -6.93 -12.27 13.24
N ARG A 8 -6.10 -12.67 14.21
CA ARG A 8 -6.56 -12.88 15.59
C ARG A 8 -7.01 -11.60 16.30
N ARG A 9 -6.63 -10.44 15.77
CA ARG A 9 -6.97 -9.12 16.32
C ARG A 9 -8.24 -8.53 15.72
N LEU A 10 -8.77 -9.12 14.65
CA LEU A 10 -10.03 -8.67 14.05
C LEU A 10 -11.15 -8.69 15.10
N PRO A 11 -11.98 -7.64 15.16
CA PRO A 11 -13.07 -7.60 16.11
C PRO A 11 -14.08 -8.73 15.81
N THR A 12 -14.60 -9.35 16.87
CA THR A 12 -15.61 -10.42 16.75
C THR A 12 -17.03 -9.89 16.56
N ARG A 13 -17.24 -8.57 16.69
CA ARG A 13 -18.54 -7.90 16.64
C ARG A 13 -18.57 -6.94 15.46
N ALA A 14 -19.71 -6.88 14.76
CA ALA A 14 -19.86 -6.06 13.54
C ALA A 14 -19.78 -4.53 13.75
N ASN A 15 -19.82 -4.04 15.00
CA ASN A 15 -19.91 -2.60 15.32
C ASN A 15 -18.68 -2.08 16.09
N ALA A 16 -17.49 -2.64 15.87
CA ALA A 16 -16.27 -2.09 16.47
C ALA A 16 -16.04 -0.64 16.00
N THR A 17 -15.69 0.25 16.93
CA THR A 17 -15.42 1.65 16.60
C THR A 17 -14.07 1.79 15.90
N ASN A 18 -13.87 2.89 15.16
CA ASN A 18 -12.57 3.16 14.55
C ASN A 18 -11.44 3.23 15.59
N ALA A 19 -11.71 3.78 16.78
CA ALA A 19 -10.75 3.79 17.88
C ALA A 19 -10.38 2.37 18.34
N GLU A 20 -11.36 1.49 18.54
CA GLU A 20 -11.09 0.10 18.93
C GLU A 20 -10.25 -0.65 17.87
N VAL A 21 -10.58 -0.46 16.59
CA VAL A 21 -9.82 -1.06 15.49
C VAL A 21 -8.41 -0.47 15.45
N LEU A 22 -8.23 0.82 15.73
CA LEU A 22 -6.91 1.45 15.74
C LEU A 22 -6.05 0.89 16.86
N ASP A 23 -6.59 0.82 18.08
CA ASP A 23 -5.88 0.27 19.25
C ASP A 23 -5.41 -1.16 18.99
N ARG A 24 -6.28 -2.02 18.43
CA ARG A 24 -5.93 -3.39 18.03
C ARG A 24 -4.81 -3.41 16.99
N PHE A 25 -4.80 -2.47 16.04
CA PHE A 25 -3.72 -2.36 15.07
C PHE A 25 -2.40 -1.91 15.73
N LEU A 26 -2.45 -0.96 16.67
CA LEU A 26 -1.28 -0.50 17.41
C LEU A 26 -0.70 -1.62 18.29
N ASP A 27 -1.52 -2.49 18.87
CA ASP A 27 -1.05 -3.69 19.57
C ASP A 27 -0.25 -4.63 18.66
N PHE A 28 -0.60 -4.70 17.36
CA PHE A 28 0.18 -5.46 16.38
C PHE A 28 1.52 -4.78 16.08
N VAL A 29 1.53 -3.46 15.92
CA VAL A 29 2.76 -2.69 15.70
C VAL A 29 3.73 -2.86 16.88
N ALA A 30 3.21 -2.76 18.11
CA ALA A 30 3.98 -2.96 19.33
C ALA A 30 4.52 -4.40 19.46
N GLU A 31 3.72 -5.43 19.13
CA GLU A 31 4.19 -6.83 19.12
C GLU A 31 5.35 -7.05 18.13
N LYS A 32 5.35 -6.35 16.99
CA LYS A 32 6.44 -6.41 16.02
C LYS A 32 7.68 -5.63 16.48
N GLY A 33 7.64 -4.96 17.64
CA GLY A 33 8.73 -4.12 18.15
C GLY A 33 8.96 -2.87 17.29
N LEU A 34 7.93 -2.38 16.62
CA LEU A 34 8.01 -1.23 15.72
C LEU A 34 7.50 0.03 16.43
N GLU A 35 8.11 1.17 16.10
CA GLU A 35 7.60 2.50 16.41
C GLU A 35 7.18 3.15 15.09
N LEU A 36 6.02 3.80 15.08
CA LEU A 36 5.53 4.47 13.88
C LEU A 36 6.33 5.75 13.63
N TYR A 37 6.70 5.99 12.38
CA TYR A 37 7.17 7.30 11.99
C TYR A 37 6.02 8.31 12.06
N PRO A 38 6.27 9.60 12.34
CA PRO A 38 5.23 10.62 12.42
C PRO A 38 4.32 10.67 11.18
N SER A 39 4.90 10.49 9.98
CA SER A 39 4.12 10.43 8.74
C SER A 39 3.22 9.19 8.65
N GLN A 40 3.61 8.06 9.24
CA GLN A 40 2.76 6.86 9.30
C GLN A 40 1.61 7.07 10.29
N GLU A 41 1.88 7.68 11.44
CA GLU A 41 0.84 7.99 12.44
C GLU A 41 -0.23 8.90 11.85
N THR A 42 0.16 10.03 11.27
CA THR A 42 -0.78 10.95 10.61
C THR A 42 -1.55 10.25 9.50
N ALA A 43 -0.86 9.51 8.62
CA ALA A 43 -1.50 8.77 7.53
C ALA A 43 -2.55 7.78 8.02
N ILE A 44 -2.24 7.01 9.06
CA ILE A 44 -3.18 6.04 9.64
C ILE A 44 -4.37 6.77 10.26
N LEU A 45 -4.17 7.86 11.00
CA LEU A 45 -5.28 8.62 11.59
C LEU A 45 -6.24 9.17 10.53
N GLU A 46 -5.72 9.79 9.46
CA GLU A 46 -6.53 10.29 8.34
C GLU A 46 -7.35 9.17 7.67
N LEU A 47 -6.75 7.99 7.50
CA LEU A 47 -7.45 6.80 7.01
C LEU A 47 -8.47 6.26 8.02
N PHE A 48 -8.27 6.42 9.32
CA PHE A 48 -9.25 6.02 10.31
C PHE A 48 -10.41 7.02 10.42
N GLU A 49 -10.23 8.25 9.95
CA GLU A 49 -11.28 9.26 9.74
C GLU A 49 -12.03 9.12 8.40
N GLU A 50 -11.87 8.00 7.68
CA GLU A 50 -12.59 7.69 6.44
C GLU A 50 -12.23 8.59 5.22
N LYS A 51 -11.13 9.34 5.29
CA LYS A 51 -10.62 10.21 4.20
C LYS A 51 -9.85 9.44 3.12
N ASN A 52 -9.84 9.97 1.90
CA ASN A 52 -8.84 9.58 0.90
C ASN A 52 -7.47 10.07 1.38
N LEU A 53 -6.40 9.40 0.97
CA LEU A 53 -5.05 9.78 1.38
C LEU A 53 -4.07 9.71 0.22
N ILE A 54 -3.29 10.78 0.05
CA ILE A 54 -2.09 10.80 -0.79
C ILE A 54 -0.87 10.76 0.14
N LEU A 55 -0.14 9.66 0.10
CA LEU A 55 1.07 9.43 0.91
C LEU A 55 2.31 9.60 0.03
N ASN A 56 2.93 10.77 0.10
CA ASN A 56 4.13 11.13 -0.65
C ASN A 56 5.37 11.09 0.25
N THR A 57 5.98 9.91 0.39
CA THR A 57 7.14 9.71 1.27
C THR A 57 8.21 8.84 0.60
N PRO A 58 9.51 9.04 0.88
CA PRO A 58 10.59 8.25 0.30
C PRO A 58 10.41 6.74 0.43
N THR A 59 11.06 5.98 -0.45
CA THR A 59 11.20 4.53 -0.28
C THR A 59 11.94 4.25 1.02
N GLY A 60 11.50 3.23 1.76
CA GLY A 60 12.00 2.93 3.10
C GLY A 60 11.27 3.65 4.24
N SER A 61 10.40 4.64 3.96
CA SER A 61 9.60 5.34 5.00
C SER A 61 8.39 4.56 5.52
N GLY A 62 8.34 3.24 5.29
CA GLY A 62 7.33 2.36 5.87
C GLY A 62 5.91 2.49 5.31
N LYS A 63 5.74 2.97 4.07
CA LYS A 63 4.42 3.07 3.37
C LYS A 63 3.60 1.77 3.45
N SER A 64 4.27 0.61 3.37
CA SER A 64 3.65 -0.70 3.50
C SER A 64 2.85 -0.88 4.80
N LEU A 65 3.26 -0.29 5.92
CA LEU A 65 2.55 -0.43 7.19
C LEU A 65 1.23 0.36 7.19
N VAL A 66 1.19 1.53 6.54
CA VAL A 66 -0.03 2.31 6.31
C VAL A 66 -1.03 1.52 5.47
N ALA A 67 -0.56 0.87 4.39
CA ALA A 67 -1.37 -0.02 3.59
C ALA A 67 -1.93 -1.20 4.40
N THR A 68 -1.11 -1.81 5.25
CA THR A 68 -1.53 -2.90 6.16
C THR A 68 -2.60 -2.44 7.16
N ALA A 69 -2.49 -1.21 7.69
CA ALA A 69 -3.53 -0.62 8.55
C ALA A 69 -4.86 -0.47 7.82
N LEU A 70 -4.84 -0.04 6.55
CA LEU A 70 -6.05 0.10 5.74
C LEU A 70 -6.70 -1.25 5.44
N HIS A 71 -5.90 -2.27 5.09
CA HIS A 71 -6.42 -3.64 4.95
C HIS A 71 -7.09 -4.13 6.23
N PHE A 72 -6.45 -3.92 7.39
CA PHE A 72 -6.99 -4.33 8.67
C PHE A 72 -8.31 -3.63 8.99
N LYS A 73 -8.38 -2.31 8.78
CA LYS A 73 -9.62 -1.54 8.92
C LYS A 73 -10.72 -2.04 7.97
N ALA A 74 -10.39 -2.32 6.72
CA ALA A 74 -11.34 -2.84 5.74
C ALA A 74 -11.95 -4.16 6.21
N LEU A 75 -11.11 -5.12 6.62
CA LEU A 75 -11.57 -6.41 7.14
C LEU A 75 -12.43 -6.27 8.39
N ALA A 76 -12.03 -5.41 9.33
CA ALA A 76 -12.80 -5.15 10.54
C ALA A 76 -14.21 -4.60 10.25
N GLN A 77 -14.38 -3.93 9.10
CA GLN A 77 -15.65 -3.39 8.62
C GLN A 77 -16.37 -4.32 7.62
N GLY A 78 -15.86 -5.54 7.39
CA GLY A 78 -16.42 -6.47 6.40
C GLY A 78 -16.31 -5.96 4.95
N ARG A 79 -15.40 -5.03 4.69
CA ARG A 79 -15.16 -4.40 3.38
C ARG A 79 -14.06 -5.13 2.62
N ARG A 80 -14.14 -5.07 1.30
CA ARG A 80 -13.11 -5.60 0.40
C ARG A 80 -12.06 -4.54 0.09
N SER A 81 -10.80 -4.92 0.25
CA SER A 81 -9.63 -4.06 0.03
C SER A 81 -8.75 -4.62 -1.09
N VAL A 82 -8.33 -3.75 -2.00
CA VAL A 82 -7.46 -4.12 -3.12
C VAL A 82 -6.14 -3.37 -3.02
N TYR A 83 -5.04 -4.13 -3.00
CA TYR A 83 -3.69 -3.62 -3.20
C TYR A 83 -3.30 -3.78 -4.66
N THR A 84 -2.89 -2.68 -5.30
CA THR A 84 -2.39 -2.71 -6.66
C THR A 84 -0.99 -2.14 -6.77
N CYS A 85 -0.14 -2.78 -7.58
CA CYS A 85 1.21 -2.34 -7.86
C CYS A 85 1.64 -2.70 -9.30
N PRO A 86 2.74 -2.11 -9.83
CA PRO A 86 3.03 -2.16 -11.26
C PRO A 86 3.57 -3.50 -11.76
N ILE A 87 4.18 -4.32 -10.89
CA ILE A 87 4.97 -5.49 -11.32
C ILE A 87 4.52 -6.74 -10.57
N LYS A 88 4.40 -7.86 -11.31
CA LYS A 88 3.99 -9.18 -10.78
C LYS A 88 4.82 -9.63 -9.57
N ALA A 89 6.14 -9.36 -9.58
CA ALA A 89 7.04 -9.68 -8.47
C ALA A 89 6.62 -8.97 -7.17
N LEU A 90 6.34 -7.66 -7.23
CA LEU A 90 5.87 -6.88 -6.09
C LEU A 90 4.48 -7.34 -5.60
N VAL A 91 3.60 -7.74 -6.53
CA VAL A 91 2.30 -8.33 -6.18
C VAL A 91 2.50 -9.60 -5.35
N ASN A 92 3.40 -10.49 -5.81
CA ASN A 92 3.68 -11.76 -5.14
C ASN A 92 4.35 -11.55 -3.77
N GLU A 93 5.31 -10.64 -3.67
CA GLU A 93 5.93 -10.26 -2.40
C GLU A 93 4.88 -9.77 -1.41
N LYS A 94 4.01 -8.86 -1.83
CA LYS A 94 2.95 -8.33 -0.98
C LYS A 94 1.91 -9.39 -0.60
N PHE A 95 1.51 -10.24 -1.54
CA PHE A 95 0.63 -11.38 -1.27
C PHE A 95 1.18 -12.27 -0.16
N LEU A 96 2.46 -12.67 -0.25
CA LEU A 96 3.10 -13.50 0.77
C LEU A 96 3.21 -12.77 2.12
N ALA A 97 3.51 -11.47 2.12
CA ALA A 97 3.54 -10.68 3.35
C ALA A 97 2.18 -10.61 4.03
N LEU A 98 1.12 -10.30 3.28
CA LEU A 98 -0.24 -10.20 3.82
C LEU A 98 -0.76 -11.57 4.26
N CYS A 99 -0.44 -12.67 3.56
CA CYS A 99 -0.77 -14.02 4.01
C CYS A 99 -0.15 -14.36 5.37
N ARG A 100 1.06 -13.86 5.68
CA ARG A 100 1.70 -14.06 6.98
C ARG A 100 0.99 -13.30 8.10
N ASP A 101 0.45 -12.12 7.82
CA ASP A 101 -0.18 -11.29 8.85
C ASP A 101 -1.70 -11.58 9.01
N PHE A 102 -2.42 -11.81 7.91
CA PHE A 102 -3.89 -11.96 7.85
C PHE A 102 -4.38 -13.39 7.65
N GLY A 103 -3.49 -14.33 7.29
CA GLY A 103 -3.85 -15.69 6.92
C GLY A 103 -4.20 -15.85 5.43
N PRO A 104 -3.90 -17.01 4.82
CA PRO A 104 -4.07 -17.25 3.39
C PRO A 104 -5.54 -17.25 2.93
N ASP A 105 -6.47 -17.53 3.84
CA ASP A 105 -7.91 -17.52 3.52
C ASP A 105 -8.45 -16.10 3.31
N GLN A 106 -7.80 -15.09 3.90
CA GLN A 106 -8.20 -13.69 3.83
C GLN A 106 -7.59 -12.94 2.64
N VAL A 107 -6.58 -13.52 1.99
CA VAL A 107 -5.75 -12.83 1.00
C VAL A 107 -5.76 -13.59 -0.32
N GLY A 108 -5.98 -12.85 -1.40
CA GLY A 108 -5.94 -13.32 -2.78
C GLY A 108 -4.84 -12.63 -3.57
N MET A 109 -4.46 -13.26 -4.68
CA MET A 109 -3.58 -12.71 -5.68
C MET A 109 -4.22 -12.82 -7.06
N SER A 110 -4.08 -11.80 -7.90
CA SER A 110 -4.45 -11.88 -9.31
C SER A 110 -3.47 -11.09 -10.17
N THR A 111 -2.80 -11.79 -11.07
CA THR A 111 -1.95 -11.21 -12.12
C THR A 111 -2.49 -11.63 -13.48
N GLY A 112 -1.88 -11.16 -14.57
CA GLY A 112 -2.25 -11.60 -15.92
C GLY A 112 -2.12 -13.10 -16.16
N ASP A 113 -1.21 -13.78 -15.45
CA ASP A 113 -0.86 -15.18 -15.74
C ASP A 113 -1.40 -16.16 -14.68
N ALA A 114 -1.62 -15.68 -13.45
CA ALA A 114 -1.99 -16.53 -12.32
C ALA A 114 -2.95 -15.81 -11.37
N SER A 115 -3.87 -16.59 -10.77
CA SER A 115 -4.75 -16.11 -9.72
C SER A 115 -4.93 -17.15 -8.62
N VAL A 116 -4.94 -16.69 -7.38
CA VAL A 116 -5.13 -17.46 -6.15
C VAL A 116 -6.16 -16.74 -5.29
N ASN A 117 -7.17 -17.45 -4.77
CA ASN A 117 -8.19 -16.90 -3.87
C ASN A 117 -8.72 -15.51 -4.32
N ARG A 118 -9.08 -15.36 -5.60
CA ARG A 118 -9.36 -14.05 -6.22
C ARG A 118 -10.47 -13.24 -5.53
N LEU A 119 -11.43 -13.94 -4.95
CA LEU A 119 -12.59 -13.36 -4.27
C LEU A 119 -12.33 -13.07 -2.79
N ALA A 120 -11.09 -13.25 -2.32
CA ALA A 120 -10.70 -12.91 -0.97
C ALA A 120 -11.05 -11.46 -0.60
N PRO A 121 -11.32 -11.19 0.69
CA PRO A 121 -11.52 -9.86 1.21
C PRO A 121 -10.35 -8.90 0.99
N ILE A 122 -9.10 -9.40 0.97
CA ILE A 122 -7.93 -8.66 0.52
C ILE A 122 -7.48 -9.23 -0.82
N LEU A 123 -7.32 -8.39 -1.85
CA LEU A 123 -6.77 -8.80 -3.15
C LEU A 123 -5.50 -8.02 -3.48
N CYS A 124 -4.38 -8.72 -3.65
CA CYS A 124 -3.19 -8.19 -4.29
C CYS A 124 -3.27 -8.41 -5.81
N CYS A 125 -3.11 -7.36 -6.61
CA CYS A 125 -3.14 -7.52 -8.06
C CYS A 125 -2.26 -6.52 -8.80
N THR A 126 -2.04 -6.74 -10.10
CA THR A 126 -1.43 -5.71 -10.94
C THR A 126 -2.43 -4.59 -11.25
N ALA A 127 -1.94 -3.40 -11.57
CA ALA A 127 -2.78 -2.25 -11.92
C ALA A 127 -3.79 -2.57 -13.03
N GLU A 128 -3.37 -3.33 -14.05
CA GLU A 128 -4.24 -3.72 -15.16
C GLU A 128 -5.38 -4.64 -14.70
N ILE A 129 -5.17 -5.47 -13.68
CA ILE A 129 -6.24 -6.32 -13.14
C ILE A 129 -7.29 -5.48 -12.42
N LEU A 130 -6.88 -4.50 -11.60
CA LEU A 130 -7.82 -3.58 -10.97
C LEU A 130 -8.55 -2.73 -12.02
N ALA A 131 -7.83 -2.18 -13.00
CA ALA A 131 -8.43 -1.44 -14.10
C ALA A 131 -9.48 -2.27 -14.87
N ASN A 132 -9.20 -3.54 -15.12
CA ASN A 132 -10.17 -4.46 -15.73
C ASN A 132 -11.40 -4.71 -14.86
N ILE A 133 -11.23 -4.85 -13.53
CA ILE A 133 -12.37 -4.95 -12.60
C ILE A 133 -13.21 -3.67 -12.66
N ALA A 134 -12.54 -2.51 -12.63
CA ALA A 134 -13.15 -1.20 -12.64
C ALA A 134 -13.91 -0.91 -13.93
N LEU A 135 -13.35 -1.22 -15.12
CA LEU A 135 -14.06 -1.07 -16.40
C LEU A 135 -15.27 -1.99 -16.52
N ARG A 136 -15.17 -3.22 -16.01
CA ARG A 136 -16.24 -4.22 -16.15
C ARG A 136 -17.40 -3.97 -15.20
N GLN A 137 -17.12 -3.50 -13.99
CA GLN A 137 -18.12 -3.44 -12.91
C GLN A 137 -18.42 -2.01 -12.47
N GLY A 138 -17.50 -1.07 -12.67
CA GLY A 138 -17.64 0.35 -12.29
C GLY A 138 -18.14 0.52 -10.86
N ALA A 139 -19.20 1.32 -10.72
CA ALA A 139 -19.87 1.58 -9.45
C ALA A 139 -20.42 0.32 -8.74
N HIS A 140 -20.60 -0.79 -9.46
CA HIS A 140 -21.06 -2.07 -8.90
C HIS A 140 -19.92 -2.98 -8.45
N ALA A 141 -18.65 -2.57 -8.61
CA ALA A 141 -17.52 -3.37 -8.16
C ALA A 141 -17.53 -3.52 -6.64
N SER A 142 -17.37 -4.76 -6.16
CA SER A 142 -17.22 -5.06 -4.73
C SER A 142 -15.78 -4.75 -4.27
N VAL A 143 -15.47 -3.46 -4.20
CA VAL A 143 -14.20 -2.88 -3.76
C VAL A 143 -14.51 -1.58 -3.02
N GLN A 144 -14.16 -1.49 -1.74
CA GLN A 144 -14.39 -0.27 -0.94
C GLN A 144 -13.10 0.47 -0.60
N GLU A 145 -11.97 -0.23 -0.56
CA GLU A 145 -10.66 0.35 -0.26
C GLU A 145 -9.68 -0.01 -1.39
N VAL A 146 -9.07 0.99 -2.01
CA VAL A 146 -8.08 0.82 -3.08
C VAL A 146 -6.76 1.44 -2.66
N ILE A 147 -5.72 0.62 -2.62
CA ILE A 147 -4.35 1.02 -2.33
C ILE A 147 -3.56 0.97 -3.62
N MET A 148 -3.16 2.13 -4.12
CA MET A 148 -2.39 2.28 -5.36
C MET A 148 -0.93 2.57 -5.02
N ASP A 149 -0.12 1.52 -5.09
CA ASP A 149 1.32 1.65 -4.93
C ASP A 149 1.98 2.14 -6.22
N GLU A 150 3.16 2.74 -6.07
CA GLU A 150 3.92 3.37 -7.15
C GLU A 150 3.06 4.31 -8.02
N PHE A 151 2.29 5.18 -7.37
CA PHE A 151 1.31 6.03 -8.05
C PHE A 151 1.91 6.99 -9.10
N HIS A 152 3.22 7.22 -9.09
CA HIS A 152 3.89 7.98 -10.15
C HIS A 152 3.75 7.34 -11.55
N TYR A 153 3.42 6.05 -11.65
CA TYR A 153 3.04 5.41 -12.92
C TYR A 153 1.75 5.97 -13.53
N TYR A 154 0.98 6.79 -12.81
CA TYR A 154 -0.17 7.51 -13.36
C TYR A 154 0.16 8.26 -14.66
N ALA A 155 1.36 8.84 -14.74
CA ALA A 155 1.85 9.60 -15.88
C ALA A 155 2.59 8.75 -16.93
N ASP A 156 2.69 7.43 -16.72
CA ASP A 156 3.31 6.54 -17.69
C ASP A 156 2.50 6.53 -19.00
N ARG A 157 3.21 6.70 -20.12
CA ARG A 157 2.59 6.88 -21.44
C ARG A 157 1.79 5.66 -21.90
N ASP A 158 2.27 4.45 -21.58
CA ASP A 158 1.73 3.22 -22.14
C ASP A 158 0.82 2.50 -21.13
N ARG A 159 1.15 2.60 -19.84
CA ARG A 159 0.51 1.86 -18.75
C ARG A 159 -0.26 2.72 -17.77
N GLY A 160 -0.10 4.05 -17.79
CA GLY A 160 -0.72 4.96 -16.82
C GLY A 160 -2.24 4.90 -16.80
N VAL A 161 -2.86 4.49 -17.91
CA VAL A 161 -4.31 4.23 -17.98
C VAL A 161 -4.79 3.26 -16.90
N ALA A 162 -3.95 2.30 -16.49
CA ALA A 162 -4.29 1.32 -15.47
C ALA A 162 -4.44 1.95 -14.06
N TRP A 163 -3.78 3.08 -13.79
CA TRP A 163 -3.97 3.86 -12.57
C TRP A 163 -5.10 4.89 -12.69
N GLN A 164 -5.32 5.43 -13.89
CA GLN A 164 -6.36 6.44 -14.16
C GLN A 164 -7.78 5.86 -14.07
N VAL A 165 -8.00 4.70 -14.70
CA VAL A 165 -9.34 4.10 -14.84
C VAL A 165 -10.06 3.88 -13.49
N PRO A 166 -9.43 3.29 -12.44
CA PRO A 166 -10.08 3.14 -11.14
C PRO A 166 -10.53 4.47 -10.53
N LEU A 167 -9.75 5.54 -10.69
CA LEU A 167 -10.07 6.88 -10.19
C LEU A 167 -11.26 7.54 -10.91
N LEU A 168 -11.66 7.01 -12.07
CA LEU A 168 -12.80 7.54 -12.82
C LEU A 168 -14.07 6.71 -12.64
N THR A 169 -13.93 5.43 -12.28
CA THR A 169 -15.00 4.44 -12.42
C THR A 169 -15.41 3.77 -11.11
N LEU A 170 -14.69 4.02 -10.01
CA LEU A 170 -14.98 3.45 -8.69
C LEU A 170 -15.40 4.53 -7.67
N PRO A 171 -16.56 5.20 -7.83
CA PRO A 171 -17.02 6.25 -6.90
C PRO A 171 -17.33 5.74 -5.49
N GLN A 172 -17.56 4.44 -5.33
CA GLN A 172 -17.77 3.78 -4.04
C GLN A 172 -16.48 3.51 -3.27
N ALA A 173 -15.32 3.56 -3.95
CA ALA A 173 -14.04 3.23 -3.36
C ALA A 173 -13.39 4.46 -2.72
N ARG A 174 -12.66 4.22 -1.63
CA ARG A 174 -11.73 5.17 -1.05
C ARG A 174 -10.31 4.83 -1.45
N PHE A 175 -9.50 5.86 -1.68
CA PHE A 175 -8.18 5.72 -2.26
C PHE A 175 -7.06 6.06 -1.29
N LEU A 176 -6.06 5.18 -1.21
CA LEU A 176 -4.74 5.44 -0.68
C LEU A 176 -3.75 5.44 -1.85
N LEU A 177 -3.28 6.62 -2.25
CA LEU A 177 -2.29 6.80 -3.30
C LEU A 177 -0.90 6.88 -2.68
N MET A 178 -0.01 5.95 -2.98
CA MET A 178 1.34 5.89 -2.41
C MET A 178 2.39 6.15 -3.47
N SER A 179 3.30 7.09 -3.19
CA SER A 179 4.43 7.37 -4.07
C SER A 179 5.59 7.99 -3.29
N ALA A 180 6.78 7.99 -3.90
CA ALA A 180 7.97 8.66 -3.36
C ALA A 180 8.33 9.95 -4.11
N THR A 181 7.67 10.24 -5.23
CA THR A 181 8.13 11.22 -6.22
C THR A 181 7.01 12.08 -6.79
N LEU A 182 5.88 12.22 -6.07
CA LEU A 182 4.81 13.09 -6.55
C LEU A 182 5.20 14.56 -6.40
N GLY A 183 4.90 15.33 -7.45
CA GLY A 183 4.96 16.79 -7.45
C GLY A 183 3.68 17.37 -6.82
N ASP A 184 3.10 18.37 -7.49
CA ASP A 184 1.83 18.97 -7.07
C ASP A 184 0.69 17.93 -7.08
N THR A 185 0.01 17.79 -5.95
CA THR A 185 -1.08 16.84 -5.74
C THR A 185 -2.47 17.48 -5.80
N THR A 186 -2.56 18.80 -5.95
CA THR A 186 -3.82 19.57 -5.86
C THR A 186 -4.92 19.00 -6.74
N PHE A 187 -4.58 18.60 -7.97
CA PHE A 187 -5.50 17.95 -8.90
C PHE A 187 -6.10 16.66 -8.33
N PHE A 188 -5.27 15.78 -7.77
CA PHE A 188 -5.74 14.51 -7.22
C PHE A 188 -6.60 14.73 -5.98
N GLU A 189 -6.27 15.71 -5.15
CA GLU A 189 -7.05 16.06 -3.95
C GLU A 189 -8.48 16.49 -4.30
N SER A 190 -8.63 17.37 -5.29
CA SER A 190 -9.94 17.84 -5.73
C SER A 190 -10.74 16.73 -6.42
N GLU A 191 -10.12 15.99 -7.33
CA GLU A 191 -10.82 14.97 -8.12
C GLU A 191 -11.24 13.76 -7.28
N LEU A 192 -10.40 13.31 -6.34
CA LEU A 192 -10.78 12.23 -5.41
C LEU A 192 -11.96 12.63 -4.54
N THR A 193 -11.93 13.85 -4.01
CA THR A 193 -13.01 14.40 -3.18
C THR A 193 -14.30 14.54 -3.98
N ALA A 194 -14.21 15.02 -5.23
CA ALA A 194 -15.35 15.14 -6.12
C ALA A 194 -15.95 13.78 -6.51
N LEU A 195 -15.09 12.77 -6.74
CA LEU A 195 -15.51 11.43 -7.15
C LEU A 195 -16.36 10.72 -6.10
N ASN A 196 -15.91 10.71 -4.84
CA ASN A 196 -16.51 9.88 -3.79
C ASN A 196 -17.08 10.66 -2.60
N GLY A 197 -17.00 12.00 -2.62
CA GLY A 197 -17.52 12.88 -1.58
C GLY A 197 -16.75 12.85 -0.25
N ARG A 198 -15.62 12.12 -0.18
CA ARG A 198 -14.79 12.03 1.03
C ARG A 198 -13.66 13.06 0.96
N PRO A 199 -13.34 13.77 2.07
CA PRO A 199 -12.19 14.67 2.07
C PRO A 199 -10.91 13.90 1.72
N THR A 200 -9.98 14.59 1.06
CA THR A 200 -8.66 14.04 0.72
C THR A 200 -7.59 14.71 1.58
N ALA A 201 -6.79 13.89 2.26
CA ALA A 201 -5.63 14.35 3.01
C ALA A 201 -4.33 14.08 2.23
N VAL A 202 -3.31 14.90 2.48
CA VAL A 202 -1.97 14.70 1.94
C VAL A 202 -0.99 14.59 3.09
N VAL A 203 -0.21 13.52 3.10
CA VAL A 203 0.91 13.34 4.02
C VAL A 203 2.18 13.26 3.20
N GLN A 204 3.01 14.30 3.34
CA GLN A 204 4.29 14.40 2.66
C GLN A 204 5.44 14.49 3.66
N SER A 205 6.53 13.79 3.38
CA SER A 205 7.78 13.92 4.14
C SER A 205 8.96 13.70 3.21
N ASN A 206 10.02 14.49 3.39
CA ASN A 206 11.29 14.33 2.68
C ASN A 206 12.34 13.58 3.52
N ALA A 207 12.02 13.23 4.77
CA ALA A 207 12.94 12.54 5.67
C ALA A 207 13.12 11.08 5.24
N ARG A 208 14.38 10.68 5.03
CA ARG A 208 14.77 9.29 4.76
C ARG A 208 15.20 8.63 6.07
N PRO A 209 14.52 7.57 6.55
CA PRO A 209 14.95 6.86 7.76
C PRO A 209 16.34 6.23 7.62
N VAL A 210 16.69 5.80 6.40
CA VAL A 210 18.02 5.32 6.05
C VAL A 210 18.68 6.36 5.14
N PRO A 211 19.75 7.04 5.60
CA PRO A 211 20.44 8.05 4.79
C PRO A 211 21.16 7.38 3.61
N LEU A 212 21.31 8.12 2.51
CA LEU A 212 22.05 7.68 1.33
C LEU A 212 23.35 8.49 1.23
N GLU A 213 24.46 7.80 1.02
CA GLU A 213 25.76 8.38 0.70
C GLU A 213 26.06 8.14 -0.77
N TYR A 214 26.48 9.18 -1.49
CA TYR A 214 26.86 9.08 -2.88
C TYR A 214 28.34 9.45 -3.01
N SER A 215 29.11 8.62 -3.71
CA SER A 215 30.49 8.92 -4.08
C SER A 215 30.70 8.60 -5.56
N TYR A 216 31.50 9.43 -6.22
CA TYR A 216 32.05 9.13 -7.53
C TYR A 216 33.37 8.37 -7.35
N SER A 217 33.60 7.34 -8.17
CA SER A 217 34.83 6.56 -8.13
C SER A 217 35.25 6.17 -9.54
N GLU A 218 36.55 6.27 -9.81
CA GLU A 218 37.20 5.75 -11.02
C GLU A 218 37.88 4.39 -10.78
N THR A 219 37.81 3.89 -9.54
CA THR A 219 38.31 2.56 -9.17
C THR A 219 37.55 1.49 -9.96
N ALA A 220 38.26 0.46 -10.40
CA ALA A 220 37.66 -0.66 -11.12
C ALA A 220 36.57 -1.33 -10.27
N LEU A 221 35.48 -1.75 -10.91
CA LEU A 221 34.28 -2.27 -10.24
C LEU A 221 34.58 -3.46 -9.31
N ASP A 222 35.45 -4.38 -9.73
CA ASP A 222 35.88 -5.53 -8.92
C ASP A 222 36.61 -5.11 -7.65
N GLN A 223 37.45 -4.07 -7.74
CA GLN A 223 38.14 -3.52 -6.58
C GLN A 223 37.17 -2.76 -5.65
N THR A 224 36.26 -1.94 -6.21
CA THR A 224 35.22 -1.26 -5.41
C THR A 224 34.33 -2.26 -4.68
N LEU A 225 33.98 -3.38 -5.30
CA LEU A 225 33.20 -4.43 -4.65
C LEU A 225 33.95 -5.05 -3.48
N GLN A 226 35.24 -5.36 -3.65
CA GLN A 226 36.08 -5.87 -2.56
C GLN A 226 36.18 -4.88 -1.40
N GLU A 227 36.36 -3.60 -1.69
CA GLU A 227 36.41 -2.53 -0.67
C GLU A 227 35.08 -2.37 0.09
N LEU A 228 33.94 -2.41 -0.62
CA LEU A 228 32.60 -2.34 0.00
C LEU A 228 32.32 -3.56 0.88
N VAL A 229 32.68 -4.75 0.42
CA VAL A 229 32.53 -5.97 1.23
C VAL A 229 33.45 -5.94 2.46
N ALA A 230 34.72 -5.56 2.28
CA ALA A 230 35.70 -5.45 3.37
C ALA A 230 35.31 -4.39 4.42
N SER A 231 34.62 -3.31 4.00
CA SER A 231 34.09 -2.27 4.89
C SER A 231 32.74 -2.61 5.53
N GLY A 232 32.24 -3.84 5.36
CA GLY A 232 31.00 -4.30 5.96
C GLY A 232 29.74 -3.72 5.30
N LYS A 233 29.84 -3.17 4.09
CA LYS A 233 28.72 -2.63 3.30
C LYS A 233 28.06 -3.69 2.39
N ALA A 234 28.13 -4.97 2.79
CA ALA A 234 27.48 -6.07 2.09
C ALA A 234 26.02 -6.26 2.58
N PRO A 235 25.09 -6.79 1.75
CA PRO A 235 25.27 -7.20 0.36
C PRO A 235 25.41 -6.01 -0.61
N VAL A 236 26.21 -6.19 -1.67
CA VAL A 236 26.39 -5.20 -2.74
C VAL A 236 25.67 -5.69 -4.00
N TYR A 237 24.87 -4.81 -4.60
CA TYR A 237 24.14 -5.08 -5.84
C TYR A 237 24.81 -4.32 -6.99
N VAL A 238 25.02 -5.00 -8.11
CA VAL A 238 25.69 -4.51 -9.33
C VAL A 238 24.81 -4.76 -10.53
#